data_AF-Q9NAK8-F1
#
_entry.id   AF-Q9NAK8-F1
#
_cell.length_a   1.000
_cell.length_b   1.000
_cell.length_c   1.000
_cell.angle_alpha   90.00
_cell.angle_beta   90.00
_cell.angle_gamma   90.00
#
_symmetry.space_group_name_H-M   'P 1'
#
loop_
_entity.id
_entity.type
_entity.pdbx_description
1 polymer ?
#
loop_
_entity_poly.entity_id
_entity_poly.type
_entity_poly.pdbx_seq_one_letter_code
_entity_poly.pdbx_strand_id
1 'polypeptide(L)'
;MAWNFKTEFPGISSQISWYNAMKLYNNYALKPILFAGNDSTADYSGETWRDACYHRFYAQPDALYVAYWLVENDMYCEVLRKITPRIPVIPSFEVQYLTRVESLGDGCAI
;
A
#
# COMPACT_ATOMS: atom_id res chain seq x y z
N MET A 1 2.51 8.20 -17.13
CA MET A 1 1.43 7.19 -17.21
C MET A 1 0.49 7.45 -16.06
N ALA A 2 -0.83 7.41 -16.28
CA ALA A 2 -1.79 7.56 -15.20
C ALA A 2 -2.15 6.15 -14.70
N TRP A 3 -1.81 5.85 -13.45
CA TRP A 3 -2.09 4.54 -12.87
C TRP A 3 -3.56 4.42 -12.49
N ASN A 4 -4.21 3.32 -12.87
CA ASN A 4 -5.61 3.05 -12.52
C ASN A 4 -5.72 2.41 -11.12
N PHE A 5 -5.48 3.19 -10.08
CA PHE A 5 -5.71 2.79 -8.69
C PHE A 5 -6.83 3.63 -8.08
N LYS A 6 -7.70 2.99 -7.29
CA LYS A 6 -8.71 3.68 -6.49
C LYS A 6 -8.34 3.65 -5.01
N THR A 7 -8.75 4.70 -4.30
CA THR A 7 -8.51 4.81 -2.85
C THR A 7 -9.61 4.06 -2.10
N GLU A 8 -9.22 3.05 -1.33
CA GLU A 8 -10.10 2.23 -0.51
C GLU A 8 -10.18 2.76 0.94
N PHE A 9 -9.04 3.18 1.48
CA PHE A 9 -8.91 3.93 2.73
C PHE A 9 -8.16 5.22 2.43
N PRO A 10 -8.68 6.40 2.85
CA PRO A 10 -9.81 6.65 3.75
C PRO A 10 -11.23 6.62 3.13
N GLY A 11 -11.41 6.12 1.91
CA GLY A 11 -12.65 6.27 1.14
C GLY A 11 -13.87 5.44 1.58
N ILE A 12 -13.69 4.16 1.94
CA ILE A 12 -14.80 3.19 2.09
C ILE A 12 -14.98 2.71 3.54
N SER A 13 -13.92 2.68 4.34
CA SER A 13 -13.97 2.14 5.71
C SER A 13 -13.01 2.86 6.66
N SER A 14 -13.03 2.47 7.93
CA SER A 14 -12.13 3.05 8.94
C SER A 14 -10.71 2.47 8.88
N GLN A 15 -9.76 3.19 9.47
CA GLN A 15 -8.36 2.75 9.60
C GLN A 15 -8.27 1.40 10.32
N ILE A 16 -9.01 1.23 11.43
CA ILE A 16 -9.04 0.01 12.23
C ILE A 16 -9.65 -1.16 11.44
N SER A 17 -10.70 -0.90 10.66
CA SER A 17 -11.34 -1.90 9.81
C SER A 17 -10.36 -2.45 8.77
N TRP A 18 -9.65 -1.57 8.07
CA TRP A 18 -8.63 -1.97 7.11
C TRP A 18 -7.47 -2.69 7.80
N TYR A 19 -6.96 -2.16 8.90
CA TYR A 19 -5.89 -2.80 9.65
C TYR A 19 -6.24 -4.23 10.09
N ASN A 20 -7.46 -4.45 10.58
CA ASN A 20 -7.92 -5.79 10.93
C ASN A 20 -8.09 -6.69 9.71
N ALA A 21 -8.57 -6.16 8.57
CA ALA A 21 -8.65 -6.92 7.33
C ALA A 21 -7.25 -7.33 6.83
N MET A 22 -6.26 -6.44 6.94
CA MET A 22 -4.87 -6.65 6.51
C MET A 22 -4.18 -7.81 7.24
N LYS A 23 -4.66 -8.22 8.42
CA LYS A 23 -4.18 -9.44 9.09
C LYS A 23 -4.36 -10.69 8.23
N LEU A 24 -5.23 -10.67 7.22
CA LEU A 24 -5.43 -11.78 6.28
C LEU A 24 -4.63 -11.62 4.97
N TYR A 25 -3.69 -10.69 4.93
CA TYR A 25 -2.86 -10.37 3.77
C TYR A 25 -1.39 -10.37 4.13
N ASN A 26 -0.52 -10.82 3.22
CA ASN A 26 0.93 -10.70 3.38
C ASN A 26 1.54 -9.85 2.27
N ASN A 27 2.76 -9.37 2.51
CA ASN A 27 3.56 -8.55 1.62
C ASN A 27 4.59 -9.36 0.82
N TYR A 28 4.30 -10.64 0.52
CA TYR A 28 5.24 -11.54 -0.17
C TYR A 28 6.58 -11.75 0.56
N ALA A 29 6.67 -11.43 1.85
CA ALA A 29 7.92 -11.38 2.62
C ALA A 29 8.95 -10.38 2.03
N LEU A 30 8.49 -9.37 1.30
CA LEU A 30 9.30 -8.29 0.78
C LEU A 30 9.38 -7.15 1.80
N LYS A 31 10.49 -6.41 1.79
CA LYS A 31 10.60 -5.19 2.58
C LYS A 31 9.67 -4.09 2.01
N PRO A 32 9.02 -3.29 2.87
CA PRO A 32 8.32 -2.09 2.44
C PRO A 32 9.23 -1.18 1.61
N ILE A 33 8.67 -0.52 0.59
CA ILE A 33 9.38 0.54 -0.13
C ILE A 33 9.35 1.79 0.75
N LEU A 34 10.53 2.33 1.06
CA LEU A 34 10.71 3.55 1.82
C LEU A 34 10.75 4.76 0.88
N PHE A 35 9.99 5.79 1.23
CA PHE A 35 10.08 7.14 0.71
C PHE A 35 10.42 8.05 1.88
N ALA A 36 11.70 8.37 2.01
CA ALA A 36 12.21 9.11 3.16
C ALA A 36 11.69 10.56 3.12
N GLY A 37 11.04 11.01 4.19
CA GLY A 37 10.44 12.35 4.25
C GLY A 37 11.46 13.48 4.29
N ASN A 38 12.73 13.16 4.59
CA ASN A 38 13.85 14.09 4.57
C ASN A 38 14.63 14.08 3.24
N ASP A 39 14.21 13.29 2.25
CA ASP A 39 14.83 13.30 0.93
C ASP A 39 14.39 14.55 0.15
N SER A 40 15.24 15.57 0.16
CA SER A 40 15.00 16.83 -0.55
C SER A 40 15.10 16.72 -2.07
N THR A 41 15.55 15.58 -2.59
CA THR A 41 15.65 15.33 -4.04
C THR A 41 14.40 14.68 -4.62
N ALA A 42 13.55 14.11 -3.76
CA ALA A 42 12.30 13.47 -4.16
C ALA A 42 11.17 14.50 -4.31
N ASP A 43 10.45 14.44 -5.43
CA ASP A 43 9.22 15.21 -5.62
C ASP A 43 8.02 14.42 -5.11
N TYR A 44 7.67 14.63 -3.84
CA TYR A 44 6.47 14.07 -3.23
C TYR A 44 5.19 14.89 -3.51
N SER A 45 5.28 16.02 -4.22
CA SER A 45 4.13 16.85 -4.55
C SER A 45 3.33 16.30 -5.74
N GLY A 46 4.00 15.55 -6.62
CA GLY A 46 3.37 14.88 -7.76
C GLY A 46 2.67 13.56 -7.39
N GLU A 47 2.07 12.91 -8.38
CA GLU A 47 1.52 11.56 -8.22
C GLU A 47 2.53 10.44 -8.52
N THR A 48 3.66 10.78 -9.16
CA THR A 48 4.64 9.83 -9.67
C THR A 48 5.51 9.19 -8.60
N TRP A 49 5.59 9.76 -7.39
CA TRP A 49 6.38 9.15 -6.32
C TRP A 49 5.87 7.76 -5.93
N ARG A 50 4.58 7.46 -6.19
CA ARG A 50 3.99 6.13 -5.94
C ARG A 50 4.30 5.11 -7.03
N ASP A 51 4.94 5.50 -8.14
CA ASP A 51 5.22 4.63 -9.29
C ASP A 51 5.95 3.34 -8.88
N ALA A 52 6.90 3.43 -7.94
CA ALA A 52 7.61 2.26 -7.43
C ALA A 52 6.68 1.22 -6.77
N CYS A 53 5.63 1.68 -6.07
CA CYS A 53 4.62 0.81 -5.48
C CYS A 53 3.76 0.14 -6.56
N TYR A 54 3.37 0.89 -7.58
CA TYR A 54 2.56 0.38 -8.69
C TYR A 54 3.33 -0.60 -9.58
N HIS A 55 4.60 -0.31 -9.89
CA HIS A 55 5.48 -1.26 -10.55
C HIS A 55 5.61 -2.55 -9.74
N ARG A 56 5.78 -2.46 -8.42
CA ARG A 56 5.82 -3.65 -7.57
C ARG A 56 4.48 -4.38 -7.57
N PHE A 57 3.35 -3.67 -7.58
CA PHE A 57 2.02 -4.27 -7.63
C PHE A 57 1.86 -5.13 -8.88
N TYR A 58 2.16 -4.59 -10.06
CA TYR A 58 2.06 -5.34 -11.32
C TYR A 58 3.11 -6.45 -11.47
N ALA A 59 4.24 -6.36 -10.77
CA ALA A 59 5.26 -7.40 -10.76
C ALA A 59 4.91 -8.60 -9.87
N GLN A 60 3.95 -8.46 -8.94
CA GLN A 60 3.56 -9.54 -8.04
C GLN A 60 2.29 -10.25 -8.51
N PRO A 61 2.28 -11.60 -8.59
CA PRO A 61 1.08 -12.35 -8.94
C PRO A 61 0.03 -12.23 -7.82
N ASP A 62 -1.24 -12.13 -8.21
CA ASP A 62 -2.40 -12.08 -7.30
C ASP A 62 -2.37 -10.92 -6.29
N ALA A 63 -1.70 -9.83 -6.62
CA ALA A 63 -1.71 -8.60 -5.82
C ALA A 63 -3.12 -7.99 -5.79
N LEU A 64 -3.53 -7.51 -4.61
CA LEU A 64 -4.88 -6.98 -4.41
C LEU A 64 -4.88 -5.55 -3.89
N TYR A 65 -3.94 -5.21 -3.01
CA TYR A 65 -3.86 -3.88 -2.43
C TYR A 65 -2.44 -3.32 -2.43
N VAL A 66 -2.36 -1.99 -2.42
CA VAL A 66 -1.18 -1.24 -1.99
C VAL A 66 -1.54 -0.55 -0.67
N ALA A 67 -0.78 -0.83 0.38
CA ALA A 67 -0.90 -0.16 1.67
C ALA A 67 0.18 0.89 1.82
N TYR A 68 -0.18 2.03 2.40
CA TYR A 68 0.75 3.10 2.72
C TYR A 68 0.74 3.38 4.22
N TRP A 69 1.94 3.51 4.78
CA TRP A 69 2.16 3.75 6.19
C TRP A 69 2.98 5.01 6.37
N LEU A 70 2.48 5.97 7.14
CA LEU A 70 3.23 7.15 7.54
C LEU A 70 3.79 6.89 8.94
N VAL A 71 5.09 6.68 9.03
CA VAL A 71 5.80 6.42 10.30
C VAL A 71 6.72 7.60 10.55
N GLU A 72 6.39 8.39 11.57
CA GLU A 72 7.04 9.68 11.84
C GLU A 72 6.94 10.60 10.62
N ASN A 73 8.05 10.80 9.89
CA ASN A 73 8.09 11.60 8.66
C ASN A 73 8.25 10.75 7.40
N ASP A 74 8.44 9.44 7.52
CA ASP A 74 8.71 8.56 6.39
C ASP A 74 7.44 7.87 5.90
N MET A 75 7.27 7.82 4.59
CA MET A 75 6.20 7.06 3.96
C MET A 75 6.75 5.69 3.55
N TYR A 76 6.01 4.64 3.86
CA TYR A 76 6.29 3.28 3.42
C TYR A 76 5.14 2.79 2.55
N CYS A 77 5.42 1.99 1.53
CA CYS A 77 4.38 1.24 0.84
C CYS A 77 4.65 -0.26 0.76
N GLU A 78 3.57 -1.04 0.80
CA GLU A 78 3.58 -2.49 0.70
C GLU A 78 2.52 -2.97 -0.28
N VAL A 79 2.89 -3.94 -1.11
CA VAL A 79 1.95 -4.64 -1.99
C VAL A 79 1.46 -5.87 -1.25
N LEU A 80 0.14 -6.06 -1.20
CA LEU A 80 -0.51 -7.06 -0.40
C LEU A 80 -1.27 -8.06 -1.26
N ARG A 81 -1.14 -9.35 -0.93
CA ARG A 81 -2.00 -10.43 -1.42
C ARG A 81 -2.73 -11.10 -0.29
N LYS A 82 -3.85 -11.74 -0.62
CA LYS A 82 -4.60 -12.55 0.34
C LYS A 82 -3.84 -13.81 0.69
N ILE A 83 -3.79 -14.16 1.97
CA ILE A 83 -3.12 -15.38 2.43
C ILE A 83 -4.06 -16.58 2.28
N THR A 84 -3.54 -17.68 1.73
CA THR A 84 -4.21 -18.98 1.67
C THR A 84 -3.24 -20.06 2.19
N PRO A 85 -3.55 -20.80 3.28
CA PRO A 85 -4.74 -20.69 4.15
C PRO A 85 -4.77 -19.39 4.97
N ARG A 86 -5.94 -18.97 5.43
CA ARG A 86 -6.18 -17.69 6.16
C ARG A 86 -5.62 -17.71 7.59
N ILE A 87 -4.31 -17.79 7.72
CA ILE A 87 -3.61 -17.66 9.00
C ILE A 87 -3.33 -16.16 9.21
N PRO A 88 -3.85 -15.54 10.28
CA PRO A 88 -3.60 -14.13 10.55
C PRO A 88 -2.11 -13.83 10.70
N VAL A 89 -1.66 -12.74 10.06
CA VAL A 89 -0.32 -12.18 10.24
C VAL A 89 -0.40 -10.85 10.95
N ILE A 90 0.73 -10.42 11.50
CA ILE A 90 0.91 -9.08 12.06
C ILE A 90 1.33 -8.17 10.90
N PRO A 91 0.58 -7.11 10.58
CA PRO A 91 1.01 -6.10 9.62
C PRO A 91 2.36 -5.48 10.02
N SER A 92 3.11 -4.96 9.04
CA SER A 92 4.47 -4.48 9.24
C SER A 92 4.59 -3.31 10.21
N PHE A 93 3.52 -2.52 10.36
CA PHE A 93 3.45 -1.36 11.22
C PHE A 93 2.17 -1.38 12.06
N GLU A 94 2.14 -0.63 13.15
CA GLU A 94 0.94 -0.46 13.97
C GLU A 94 -0.17 0.31 13.24
N VAL A 95 -1.42 0.12 13.69
CA VAL A 95 -2.61 0.71 13.07
C VAL A 95 -2.54 2.21 12.88
N GLN A 96 -1.95 2.94 13.83
CA GLN A 96 -1.87 4.40 13.81
C GLN A 96 -1.08 4.93 12.60
N TYR A 97 -0.18 4.11 12.04
CA TYR A 97 0.62 4.49 10.89
C TYR A 97 -0.08 4.25 9.56
N LEU A 98 -1.16 3.45 9.51
CA LEU A 98 -1.88 3.18 8.26
C LEU A 98 -2.56 4.45 7.75
N THR A 99 -2.09 5.02 6.64
CA THR A 99 -2.64 6.29 6.14
C THR A 99 -3.51 6.12 4.90
N ARG A 100 -3.22 5.10 4.09
CA ARG A 100 -3.92 4.88 2.82
C ARG A 100 -3.88 3.42 2.41
N VAL A 101 -4.97 2.97 1.79
CA VAL A 101 -5.02 1.68 1.09
C VAL A 101 -5.61 1.94 -0.30
N GLU A 102 -4.97 1.36 -1.31
CA GLU A 102 -5.41 1.44 -2.70
C GLU A 102 -5.62 0.03 -3.26
N SER A 103 -6.53 -0.08 -4.22
CA SER A 103 -6.76 -1.27 -5.03
C SER A 103 -6.77 -0.88 -6.51
N LEU A 104 -6.75 -1.86 -7.41
CA LEU A 104 -7.01 -1.58 -8.82
C LEU A 104 -8.39 -0.93 -8.99
N GLY A 105 -8.40 0.19 -9.71
CA GLY A 105 -9.64 0.84 -10.10
C GLY A 105 -10.42 -0.01 -11.11
N ASP A 106 -11.70 0.33 -11.30
CA ASP A 106 -12.56 -0.37 -12.25
C ASP A 106 -12.27 0.03 -13.71
N GLY A 107 -11.31 0.94 -13.95
CA GLY A 107 -10.84 1.35 -15.28
C GLY A 107 -9.81 0.39 -15.90
N CYS A 108 -9.41 0.65 -17.14
CA CYS A 108 -8.17 0.09 -17.68
C CYS A 108 -6.99 0.94 -17.20
N ALA A 109 -5.90 0.32 -16.76
CA ALA A 109 -4.61 1.02 -16.73
C ALA A 109 -4.26 1.39 -18.17
N ILE A 110 -3.97 2.66 -18.42
CA ILE A 110 -3.59 3.16 -19.76
C ILE A 110 -2.12 2.85 -20.03
#